data_AF-B1Y426-F1
#
_entry.id   AF-B1Y426-F1
#
_cell.length_a   1.000
_cell.length_b   1.000
_cell.length_c   1.000
_cell.angle_alpha   90.00
_cell.angle_beta   90.00
_cell.angle_gamma   90.00
#
_symmetry.space_group_name_H-M   'P 1'
#
loop_
_entity.id
_entity.type
_entity.pdbx_description
1 polymer ?
#
loop_
_entity_poly.entity_id
_entity_poly.type
_entity_poly.pdbx_seq_one_letter_code
_entity_poly.pdbx_strand_id
1 'polypeptide(L)'
;MAFADIAAFIETSAEEYGAKLRGAKGNTVLYTFDGRFKVERRFADNITFDERLAAAKALIDECITEWSQGSRDEIKTLINDAFRVDQQGQVSTTRVLGLRRLNIVHPTWSRAMEAISDSVQVVGSSSYVRVYERIGDSDQYRQIPLDLASV
;
A
#
# COMPACT_ATOMS: atom_id res chain seq x y z
N MET A 1 19.67 13.80 -8.37
CA MET A 1 20.50 14.30 -7.26
C MET A 1 20.00 13.74 -5.94
N ALA A 2 18.95 14.28 -5.29
CA ALA A 2 18.57 13.91 -3.91
C ALA A 2 18.45 12.40 -3.59
N PHE A 3 17.81 11.57 -4.44
CA PHE A 3 17.67 10.13 -4.16
C PHE A 3 19.00 9.37 -4.18
N ALA A 4 19.91 9.76 -5.07
CA ALA A 4 21.24 9.17 -5.18
C ALA A 4 22.10 9.58 -3.98
N ASP A 5 22.01 10.85 -3.57
CA ASP A 5 22.74 11.36 -2.40
C ASP A 5 22.30 10.66 -1.11
N ILE A 6 20.98 10.47 -0.93
CA ILE A 6 20.43 9.71 0.19
C ILE A 6 20.92 8.25 0.15
N ALA A 7 20.95 7.62 -1.03
CA ALA A 7 21.41 6.24 -1.17
C ALA A 7 22.90 6.10 -0.84
N ALA A 8 23.74 7.00 -1.35
CA ALA A 8 25.17 7.04 -1.07
C ALA A 8 25.42 7.27 0.43
N PHE A 9 24.70 8.20 1.07
CA PHE A 9 24.83 8.43 2.51
C PHE A 9 24.51 7.18 3.34
N ILE A 10 23.45 6.45 2.98
CA ILE A 10 23.08 5.19 3.64
C ILE A 10 24.16 4.12 3.43
N GLU A 11 24.69 4.00 2.22
CA GLU A 11 25.74 3.04 1.89
C GLU A 11 27.02 3.32 2.68
N THR A 12 27.53 4.55 2.65
CA THR A 12 28.69 4.97 3.43
C THR A 12 28.48 4.74 4.93
N SER A 13 27.30 5.09 5.46
CA SER A 13 26.96 4.86 6.87
C SER A 13 27.00 3.37 7.23
N ALA A 14 26.65 2.46 6.32
CA ALA A 14 26.71 1.02 6.57
C ALA A 14 28.13 0.46 6.45
N GLU A 15 28.91 0.98 5.50
CA GLU A 15 30.32 0.61 5.30
C GLU A 15 31.17 0.90 6.54
N GLU A 16 30.90 1.99 7.26
CA GLU A 16 31.56 2.31 8.54
C GLU A 16 31.45 1.19 9.59
N TYR A 17 30.40 0.36 9.50
CA TYR A 17 30.19 -0.79 10.39
C TYR A 17 30.48 -2.13 9.70
N GLY A 18 31.13 -2.11 8.53
CA GLY A 18 31.45 -3.31 7.75
C GLY A 18 30.24 -4.00 7.10
N ALA A 19 29.09 -3.34 7.06
CA ALA A 19 27.86 -3.88 6.47
C ALA A 19 27.74 -3.45 4.99
N LYS A 20 27.33 -4.38 4.12
CA LYS A 20 26.99 -4.09 2.72
C LYS A 20 25.48 -4.12 2.52
N LEU A 21 24.87 -2.95 2.39
CA LEU A 21 23.45 -2.82 2.08
C LEU A 21 23.23 -2.98 0.56
N ARG A 22 23.13 -4.23 0.09
CA ARG A 22 22.79 -4.50 -1.32
C ARG A 22 21.37 -4.01 -1.63
N GLY A 23 21.26 -3.08 -2.58
CA GLY A 23 19.98 -2.66 -3.15
C GLY A 23 19.08 -1.96 -2.14
N ALA A 24 19.51 -0.78 -1.67
CA ALA A 24 18.83 0.06 -0.66
C ALA A 24 17.47 0.63 -1.14
N LYS A 25 16.60 -0.21 -1.70
CA LYS A 25 15.18 0.02 -1.94
C LYS A 25 14.48 -0.17 -0.60
N GLY A 26 14.11 0.94 0.03
CA GLY A 26 13.54 0.91 1.36
C GLY A 26 13.21 2.30 1.89
N ASN A 27 12.15 2.36 2.68
CA ASN A 27 11.77 3.58 3.38
C ASN A 27 12.83 3.88 4.45
N THR A 28 13.31 5.11 4.48
CA THR A 28 14.35 5.54 5.44
C THR A 28 14.03 6.93 5.95
N VAL A 29 14.34 7.16 7.22
CA VAL A 29 14.31 8.48 7.85
C VAL A 29 15.73 8.83 8.26
N LEU A 30 16.20 9.98 7.80
CA LEU A 30 17.49 10.56 8.19
C LEU A 30 17.21 11.78 9.07
N TYR A 31 18.00 11.94 10.13
CA TYR A 31 17.92 13.09 11.03
C TYR A 31 19.19 13.92 10.91
N THR A 32 19.09 15.23 11.12
CA THR A 32 20.27 16.03 11.42
C THR A 32 20.84 15.64 12.79
N PHE A 33 22.11 15.93 13.02
CA PHE A 33 22.79 15.60 14.28
C PHE A 33 22.04 16.14 15.52
N ASP A 34 21.49 17.35 15.42
CA ASP A 34 20.69 18.00 16.46
C ASP A 34 19.20 17.58 16.47
N GLY A 35 18.80 16.71 15.53
CA GLY A 35 17.41 16.26 15.36
C GLY A 35 16.43 17.35 14.92
N ARG A 36 16.90 18.57 14.59
CA ARG A 36 16.02 19.68 14.19
C ARG A 36 15.33 19.40 12.86
N PHE A 37 15.99 18.75 11.92
CA PHE A 37 15.42 18.37 10.64
C PHE A 37 15.39 16.86 10.48
N LYS A 38 14.41 16.39 9.71
CA LYS A 38 14.41 15.02 9.19
C LYS A 38 14.03 14.97 7.72
N VAL A 39 14.64 14.03 7.02
CA VAL A 39 14.36 13.72 5.63
C VAL A 39 13.81 12.30 5.56
N GLU A 40 12.63 12.14 4.98
CA GLU A 40 12.01 10.84 4.75
C GLU A 40 12.08 10.50 3.26
N ARG A 41 12.81 9.43 2.92
CA ARG A 41 12.76 8.81 1.61
C ARG A 41 11.73 7.69 1.65
N ARG A 42 10.74 7.75 0.76
CA ARG A 42 9.68 6.74 0.67
C ARG A 42 9.64 6.11 -0.72
N PHE A 43 9.42 4.81 -0.75
CA PHE A 43 9.07 4.02 -1.92
C PHE A 43 7.66 3.46 -1.71
N ALA A 44 6.81 3.65 -2.71
CA ALA A 44 5.48 3.08 -2.76
C ALA A 44 5.35 2.27 -4.05
N ASP A 45 5.09 0.97 -3.93
CA ASP A 45 4.77 0.14 -5.07
C ASP A 45 3.36 0.46 -5.57
N ASN A 46 3.24 0.70 -6.87
CA ASN A 46 1.96 0.82 -7.54
C ASN A 46 1.51 -0.57 -7.97
N ILE A 47 0.40 -1.03 -7.41
CA ILE A 47 -0.12 -2.37 -7.63
C ILE A 47 -1.32 -2.34 -8.58
N THR A 48 -1.43 -3.37 -9.41
CA THR A 48 -2.62 -3.71 -10.16
C THR A 48 -2.99 -5.16 -9.89
N PHE A 49 -4.11 -5.61 -10.45
CA PHE A 49 -4.45 -7.03 -10.50
C PHE A 49 -4.49 -7.54 -11.93
N ASP A 50 -4.22 -8.84 -12.08
CA ASP A 50 -4.38 -9.57 -13.34
C ASP A 50 -5.74 -10.30 -13.43
N GLU A 51 -5.90 -11.19 -14.41
CA GLU A 51 -7.14 -11.92 -14.70
C GLU A 51 -7.67 -12.75 -13.52
N ARG A 52 -6.80 -13.16 -12.58
CA ARG A 52 -7.20 -13.96 -11.41
C ARG A 52 -8.15 -13.21 -10.48
N LEU A 53 -8.20 -11.88 -10.56
CA LEU A 53 -9.18 -11.07 -9.81
C LEU A 53 -10.62 -11.41 -10.21
N ALA A 54 -10.86 -11.74 -11.49
CA ALA A 54 -12.19 -12.14 -11.94
C ALA A 54 -12.61 -13.48 -11.33
N ALA A 55 -11.67 -14.42 -11.17
CA ALA A 55 -11.91 -15.69 -10.49
C ALA A 55 -12.21 -15.48 -9.00
N ALA A 56 -11.47 -14.59 -8.33
CA ALA A 56 -11.76 -14.23 -6.94
C ALA A 56 -13.15 -13.63 -6.77
N LYS A 57 -13.58 -12.75 -7.71
CA LYS A 57 -14.93 -12.17 -7.70
C LYS A 57 -16.00 -13.26 -7.77
N ALA A 58 -15.86 -14.23 -8.68
CA ALA A 58 -16.82 -15.32 -8.81
C ALA A 58 -16.97 -16.13 -7.51
N LEU A 59 -15.85 -16.42 -6.82
CA LEU A 59 -15.86 -17.13 -5.54
C LEU A 59 -16.51 -16.30 -4.40
N ILE A 60 -16.32 -14.98 -4.40
CA ILE A 60 -16.99 -14.07 -3.45
C ILE A 60 -18.49 -14.04 -3.70
N ASP A 61 -18.90 -13.94 -4.98
CA ASP A 61 -20.32 -13.95 -5.37
C ASP A 61 -20.99 -15.28 -4.96
N GLU A 62 -20.29 -16.41 -5.07
CA GLU A 62 -20.74 -17.72 -4.59
C GLU A 62 -20.97 -17.71 -3.07
N CYS A 63 -20.02 -17.20 -2.29
CA CYS A 63 -20.15 -17.08 -0.83
C CYS A 63 -21.35 -16.19 -0.45
N ILE A 64 -21.50 -15.04 -1.09
CA ILE A 64 -22.61 -14.11 -0.84
C ILE A 64 -23.95 -14.77 -1.17
N THR A 65 -24.02 -15.49 -2.27
CA THR A 65 -25.23 -16.21 -2.68
C THR A 65 -25.60 -17.25 -1.65
N GLU A 66 -24.63 -18.04 -1.18
CA GLU A 66 -24.82 -19.02 -0.11
C GLU A 66 -25.30 -18.38 1.20
N TRP A 67 -24.61 -17.33 1.67
CA TRP A 67 -24.93 -16.68 2.96
C TRP A 67 -26.25 -15.92 2.94
N SER A 68 -26.69 -15.51 1.75
CA SER A 68 -27.95 -14.79 1.57
C SER A 68 -29.13 -15.71 1.27
N GLN A 69 -28.92 -17.04 1.22
CA GLN A 69 -30.02 -18.01 1.16
C GLN A 69 -30.98 -17.82 2.34
N GLY A 70 -32.28 -17.78 2.05
CA GLY A 70 -33.31 -17.55 3.07
C GLY A 70 -33.40 -16.11 3.59
N SER A 71 -32.51 -15.20 3.16
CA SER A 71 -32.64 -13.77 3.47
C SER A 71 -33.74 -13.10 2.64
N ARG A 72 -34.28 -11.99 3.15
CA ARG A 72 -35.22 -11.15 2.39
C ARG A 72 -34.52 -10.53 1.18
N ASP A 73 -35.27 -10.27 0.11
CA ASP A 73 -34.69 -9.76 -1.14
C ASP A 73 -34.08 -8.35 -0.97
N GLU A 74 -34.56 -7.55 -0.01
CA GLU A 74 -33.94 -6.28 0.35
C GLU A 74 -32.54 -6.48 0.95
N ILE A 75 -32.36 -7.51 1.78
CA ILE A 75 -31.05 -7.84 2.39
C ILE A 75 -30.09 -8.35 1.31
N LYS A 76 -30.56 -9.24 0.42
CA LYS A 76 -29.76 -9.71 -0.73
C LYS A 76 -29.28 -8.54 -1.60
N THR A 77 -30.16 -7.59 -1.86
CA THR A 77 -29.86 -6.40 -2.67
C THR A 77 -28.78 -5.54 -2.01
N LEU A 78 -28.88 -5.30 -0.70
CA LEU A 78 -27.88 -4.54 0.05
C LEU A 78 -26.51 -5.23 0.07
N ILE A 79 -26.48 -6.55 0.24
CA ILE A 79 -25.23 -7.31 0.23
C ILE A 79 -24.60 -7.26 -1.18
N ASN A 80 -25.37 -7.52 -2.24
CA ASN A 80 -24.85 -7.49 -3.61
C ASN A 80 -24.33 -6.10 -4.01
N ASP A 81 -24.98 -5.02 -3.58
CA ASP A 81 -24.52 -3.66 -3.88
C ASP A 81 -23.22 -3.31 -3.12
N ALA A 82 -23.08 -3.75 -1.88
CA ALA A 82 -21.85 -3.55 -1.09
C ALA A 82 -20.59 -4.16 -1.74
N PHE A 83 -20.78 -5.22 -2.54
CA PHE A 83 -19.70 -5.93 -3.24
C PHE A 83 -19.59 -5.59 -4.73
N ARG A 84 -20.39 -4.64 -5.25
CA ARG A 84 -20.20 -4.14 -6.61
C ARG A 84 -18.87 -3.38 -6.72
N VAL A 85 -18.03 -3.84 -7.64
CA VAL A 85 -16.91 -3.08 -8.20
C VAL A 85 -17.47 -1.88 -9.00
N ASP A 86 -16.67 -0.82 -9.13
CA ASP A 86 -17.16 0.44 -9.65
C ASP A 86 -17.67 0.36 -11.09
N GLN A 87 -18.50 1.33 -11.48
CA GLN A 87 -19.15 1.36 -12.81
C GLN A 87 -18.17 1.71 -13.95
N GLN A 88 -16.93 2.06 -13.64
CA GLN A 88 -15.89 2.41 -14.62
C GLN A 88 -14.99 1.21 -14.96
N GLY A 89 -15.27 0.05 -14.38
CA GLY A 89 -14.47 -1.17 -14.57
C GLY A 89 -13.13 -1.12 -13.82
N GLN A 90 -12.91 -0.11 -12.97
CA GLN A 90 -11.70 0.00 -12.17
C GLN A 90 -11.96 -0.58 -10.78
N VAL A 91 -11.23 -1.63 -10.45
CA VAL A 91 -11.37 -2.23 -9.12
C VAL A 91 -10.51 -1.43 -8.15
N SER A 92 -11.12 -0.87 -7.10
CA SER A 92 -10.38 -0.21 -6.03
C SER A 92 -9.46 -1.21 -5.33
N THR A 93 -8.15 -1.08 -5.57
CA THR A 93 -7.10 -1.91 -4.95
C THR A 93 -7.19 -1.90 -3.43
N THR A 94 -7.45 -0.74 -2.83
CA THR A 94 -7.66 -0.60 -1.39
C THR A 94 -8.84 -1.42 -0.87
N ARG A 95 -9.98 -1.42 -1.59
CA ARG A 95 -11.16 -2.18 -1.16
C ARG A 95 -10.94 -3.68 -1.26
N VAL A 96 -10.37 -4.14 -2.38
CA VAL A 96 -10.08 -5.57 -2.59
C VAL A 96 -9.08 -6.10 -1.58
N LEU A 97 -7.98 -5.39 -1.35
CA LEU A 97 -7.03 -5.77 -0.29
C LEU A 97 -7.64 -5.64 1.11
N GLY A 98 -8.62 -4.76 1.29
CA GLY A 98 -9.41 -4.64 2.52
C GLY A 98 -10.18 -5.91 2.86
N LEU A 99 -10.70 -6.65 1.87
CA LEU A 99 -11.44 -7.89 2.09
C LEU A 99 -10.59 -8.95 2.81
N ARG A 100 -9.28 -8.98 2.54
CA ARG A 100 -8.34 -9.91 3.19
C ARG A 100 -8.18 -9.67 4.69
N ARG A 101 -8.62 -8.51 5.20
CA ARG A 101 -8.59 -8.21 6.64
C ARG A 101 -9.79 -8.80 7.39
N LEU A 102 -10.82 -9.25 6.66
CA LEU A 102 -11.99 -9.88 7.25
C LEU A 102 -11.63 -11.31 7.68
N ASN A 103 -11.77 -11.60 8.97
CA ASN A 103 -11.51 -12.92 9.51
C ASN A 103 -12.74 -13.83 9.32
N ILE A 104 -12.95 -14.29 8.09
CA ILE A 104 -14.05 -15.20 7.72
C ILE A 104 -13.48 -16.59 7.48
N VAL A 105 -14.00 -17.57 8.23
CA VAL A 105 -13.60 -18.98 8.12
C VAL A 105 -14.59 -19.68 7.19
N HIS A 106 -14.29 -19.70 5.89
CA HIS A 106 -15.10 -20.38 4.89
C HIS A 106 -14.22 -20.90 3.74
N PRO A 107 -14.33 -22.16 3.30
CA PRO A 107 -13.43 -22.73 2.28
C PRO A 107 -13.40 -21.94 0.97
N THR A 108 -14.57 -21.53 0.46
CA THR A 108 -14.69 -20.73 -0.77
C THR A 108 -14.14 -19.31 -0.57
N TRP A 109 -14.31 -18.74 0.63
CA TRP A 109 -13.75 -17.42 0.97
C TRP A 109 -12.22 -17.46 0.99
N SER A 110 -11.63 -18.48 1.62
CA SER A 110 -10.18 -18.67 1.66
C SER A 110 -9.58 -18.76 0.25
N ARG A 111 -10.21 -19.53 -0.64
CA ARG A 111 -9.80 -19.62 -2.06
C ARG A 111 -9.92 -18.28 -2.79
N ALA A 112 -10.96 -17.49 -2.50
CA ALA A 112 -11.09 -16.15 -3.07
C ALA A 112 -9.96 -15.22 -2.60
N MET A 113 -9.60 -15.26 -1.31
CA MET A 113 -8.51 -14.45 -0.76
C MET A 113 -7.13 -14.87 -1.29
N GLU A 114 -6.95 -16.16 -1.55
CA GLU A 114 -5.77 -16.71 -2.23
C GLU A 114 -5.69 -16.17 -3.66
N ALA A 115 -6.77 -16.29 -4.44
CA ALA A 115 -6.81 -15.75 -5.80
C ALA A 115 -6.58 -14.23 -5.86
N ILE A 116 -7.09 -13.46 -4.89
CA ILE A 116 -6.74 -12.02 -4.77
C ILE A 116 -5.23 -11.86 -4.57
N SER A 117 -4.63 -12.65 -3.68
CA SER A 117 -3.20 -12.55 -3.37
C SER A 117 -2.34 -12.87 -4.59
N ASP A 118 -2.70 -13.91 -5.33
CA ASP A 118 -1.99 -14.34 -6.53
C ASP A 118 -2.18 -13.39 -7.71
N SER A 119 -3.27 -12.61 -7.71
CA SER A 119 -3.54 -11.62 -8.75
C SER A 119 -2.72 -10.33 -8.61
N VAL A 120 -2.10 -10.07 -7.45
CA VAL A 120 -1.37 -8.81 -7.20
C VAL A 120 -0.13 -8.72 -8.08
N GLN A 121 -0.06 -7.68 -8.90
CA GLN A 121 1.11 -7.36 -9.73
C GLN A 121 1.64 -5.96 -9.40
N VAL A 122 2.96 -5.84 -9.21
CA VAL A 122 3.62 -4.54 -9.07
C VAL A 122 3.94 -4.01 -10.47
N VAL A 123 3.22 -3.00 -10.92
CA VAL A 123 3.38 -2.39 -12.26
C VAL A 123 4.31 -1.18 -12.26
N GLY A 124 4.69 -0.70 -11.08
CA GLY A 124 5.68 0.35 -10.94
C GLY A 124 5.98 0.63 -9.48
N SER A 125 6.94 1.51 -9.24
CA SER A 125 7.21 2.05 -7.92
C SER A 125 7.36 3.56 -8.06
N SER A 126 6.71 4.31 -7.17
CA SER A 126 6.93 5.75 -7.03
C SER A 126 7.85 6.00 -5.84
N SER A 127 8.86 6.83 -6.02
CA SER A 127 9.73 7.29 -4.95
C SER A 127 9.53 8.78 -4.69
N TYR A 128 9.42 9.17 -3.42
CA TYR A 128 9.29 10.57 -3.03
C TYR A 128 10.13 10.88 -1.80
N VAL A 129 10.52 12.15 -1.67
CA VAL A 129 11.22 12.69 -0.50
C VAL A 129 10.30 13.69 0.19
N ARG A 130 10.28 13.64 1.52
CA ARG A 130 9.64 14.65 2.36
C ARG A 130 10.66 15.20 3.34
N VAL A 131 10.64 16.51 3.53
CA VAL A 131 11.52 17.21 4.47
C VAL A 131 10.64 17.78 5.58
N TYR A 132 11.12 17.70 6.82
CA TYR A 132 10.42 18.21 7.98
C TYR A 132 11.36 18.98 8.90
N GLU A 133 10.80 19.97 9.60
CA GLU A 133 11.44 20.70 10.69
C GLU A 133 10.70 20.46 12.00
N ARG A 134 11.44 20.29 13.09
CA ARG A 134 10.91 20.12 14.44
C ARG A 134 10.24 21.42 14.91
N ILE A 135 9.09 21.31 15.57
CA ILE A 135 8.35 22.45 16.10
C ILE A 135 8.90 22.78 17.49
N GLY A 136 9.77 23.78 17.58
CA GLY A 136 10.43 24.16 18.84
C GLY A 136 11.15 22.98 19.48
N ASP A 137 10.99 22.81 20.79
CA ASP A 137 11.56 21.70 21.55
C ASP A 137 10.60 20.49 21.67
N SER A 138 9.54 20.43 20.85
CA SER A 138 8.60 19.30 20.87
C SER A 138 9.11 18.12 20.03
N ASP A 139 8.46 16.97 20.16
CA ASP A 139 8.66 15.82 19.26
C ASP A 139 7.83 15.88 17.97
N GLN A 140 7.17 17.01 17.73
CA GLN A 140 6.36 17.21 16.53
C GLN A 140 7.19 17.81 15.40
N TYR A 141 6.87 17.39 14.18
CA TYR A 141 7.55 17.83 12.97
C TYR A 141 6.55 18.41 11.99
N ARG A 142 6.86 19.58 11.44
CA ARG A 142 6.09 20.22 10.37
C ARG A 142 6.75 19.91 9.03
N GLN A 143 5.95 19.48 8.05
CA GLN A 143 6.45 19.24 6.70
C GLN A 143 6.81 20.58 6.04
N ILE A 144 7.98 20.63 5.42
CA ILE A 144 8.41 21.73 4.56
C ILE A 144 7.94 21.39 3.14
N PRO A 145 7.02 22.19 2.54
CA PRO A 145 6.65 22.03 1.14
C PRO A 145 7.86 22.25 0.23
N LEU A 146 8.15 21.29 -0.64
CA LEU A 146 9.18 21.44 -1.66
C LEU A 146 8.50 21.86 -2.96
N ASP A 147 8.90 23.01 -3.48
CA ASP A 147 8.55 23.39 -4.85
C ASP A 147 9.55 22.73 -5.81
N LEU A 148 9.08 21.70 -6.51
CA LEU A 148 9.88 20.92 -7.45
C LEU A 148 9.79 21.49 -8.89
N ALA A 149 8.95 22.51 -9.12
CA ALA A 149 8.70 23.08 -10.45
C ALA A 149 9.64 24.25 -10.80
N SER A 150 10.37 24.78 -9.82
CA SER A 150 11.29 25.92 -9.99
C SER A 150 12.76 25.52 -10.24
N VAL A 151 13.00 24.30 -10.76
CA VAL A 151 14.33 23.75 -11.04
C VAL A 151 14.46 23.29 -12.50
#